data_AF-A0A343A5Q3-F1
#
_entry.id   AF-A0A343A5Q3-F1
#
_cell.length_a   1.000
_cell.length_b   1.000
_cell.length_c   1.000
_cell.angle_alpha   90.00
_cell.angle_beta   90.00
_cell.angle_gamma   90.00
#
_symmetry.space_group_name_H-M   'P 1'
#
loop_
_entity.id
_entity.type
_entity.pdbx_description
1 polymer ?
#
loop_
_entity_poly.entity_id
_entity_poly.type
_entity_poly.pdbx_seq_one_letter_code
_entity_poly.pdbx_strand_id
1 'polypeptide(L)'
;MVDYSPWPILSSFGTFGLLMGFIKWFHFQSPETILLALLLTIMIMYQWWRDVVRESTFQGLHTMSVSFNMRWGMILFITSEIFFFIAFFWAFFHSSLTSSAELGLIWPPKGIEAFNPMEIPLLNTLILLSSGLSITWAHHSLMENNANSALQGLSITIILGVLFTFLQAFEYLEAPFAISDSIYGSTFFMTTGLHGLHVIVGSTFLMVCLYRIIYNHMSPIHHFGFEAAAWYWHFVDVVWLFLYLSIYWWGK
;
A
#
# COMPACT_ATOMS: atom_id res chain seq x y z
N MET A 1 -21.73 -2.88 -21.83
CA MET A 1 -20.73 -3.97 -21.80
C MET A 1 -19.38 -3.35 -22.06
N VAL A 2 -18.30 -3.89 -21.49
CA VAL A 2 -16.94 -3.39 -21.74
C VAL A 2 -16.51 -3.80 -23.15
N ASP A 3 -15.84 -2.91 -23.87
CA ASP A 3 -15.29 -3.20 -25.19
C ASP A 3 -14.12 -4.20 -25.10
N TYR A 4 -13.74 -4.79 -26.25
CA TYR A 4 -12.57 -5.66 -26.30
C TYR A 4 -11.31 -4.90 -25.90
N SER A 5 -10.65 -5.37 -24.84
CA SER A 5 -9.48 -4.72 -24.27
C SER A 5 -8.24 -5.63 -24.37
N PRO A 6 -7.08 -5.10 -24.80
CA PRO A 6 -5.82 -5.86 -24.81
C PRO A 6 -5.17 -5.95 -23.42
N TRP A 7 -5.64 -5.18 -22.44
CA TRP A 7 -4.97 -5.06 -21.14
C TRP A 7 -4.86 -6.38 -20.36
N PRO A 8 -5.87 -7.27 -20.34
CA PRO A 8 -5.75 -8.55 -19.63
C PRO A 8 -4.62 -9.44 -20.17
N ILE A 9 -4.50 -9.60 -21.49
CA ILE A 9 -3.45 -10.45 -22.09
C ILE A 9 -2.06 -9.81 -21.95
N LEU A 10 -1.96 -8.50 -22.13
CA LEU A 10 -0.70 -7.77 -21.93
C LEU A 10 -0.26 -7.84 -20.47
N SER A 11 -1.19 -7.71 -19.51
CA SER A 11 -0.90 -7.85 -18.09
C SER A 11 -0.38 -9.25 -17.77
N SER A 12 -0.98 -10.31 -18.34
CA SER A 12 -0.49 -11.69 -18.17
C SER A 12 0.92 -11.89 -18.72
N PHE A 13 1.28 -11.29 -19.86
CA PHE A 13 2.66 -11.32 -20.35
C PHE A 13 3.61 -10.48 -19.49
N GLY A 14 3.12 -9.37 -18.95
CA GLY A 14 3.85 -8.53 -18.01
C GLY A 14 4.22 -9.28 -16.72
N THR A 15 3.27 -9.98 -16.11
CA THR A 15 3.51 -10.79 -14.90
C THR A 15 4.45 -11.96 -15.17
N PHE A 16 4.30 -12.65 -16.31
CA PHE A 16 5.25 -13.66 -16.75
C PHE A 16 6.66 -13.09 -16.92
N GLY A 17 6.78 -11.92 -17.55
CA GLY A 17 8.04 -11.21 -17.72
C GLY A 17 8.70 -10.85 -16.38
N LEU A 18 7.93 -10.41 -15.39
CA LEU A 18 8.43 -10.15 -14.04
C LEU A 18 8.98 -11.41 -13.38
N LEU A 19 8.25 -12.52 -13.43
CA LEU A 19 8.69 -13.79 -12.86
C LEU A 19 9.99 -14.28 -13.50
N MET A 20 10.04 -14.31 -14.83
CA MET A 20 11.26 -14.68 -15.57
C MET A 20 12.40 -13.70 -15.28
N GLY A 21 12.07 -12.42 -15.09
CA GLY A 21 13.02 -11.38 -14.70
C GLY A 21 13.68 -11.65 -13.35
N PHE A 22 12.91 -12.02 -12.33
CA PHE A 22 13.45 -12.40 -11.01
C PHE A 22 14.35 -13.63 -11.11
N ILE A 23 13.92 -14.68 -11.81
CA ILE A 23 14.73 -15.90 -12.02
C ILE A 23 16.07 -15.53 -12.68
N LYS A 24 16.01 -14.71 -13.75
CA LYS A 24 17.21 -14.28 -14.48
C LYS A 24 18.13 -13.44 -13.60
N TRP A 25 17.57 -12.53 -12.81
CA TRP A 25 18.35 -11.66 -11.93
C TRP A 25 19.05 -12.46 -10.82
N PHE A 26 18.34 -13.34 -10.11
CA PHE A 26 18.92 -14.08 -8.98
C PHE A 26 19.96 -15.13 -9.41
N HIS A 27 19.79 -15.78 -10.56
CA HIS A 27 20.73 -16.82 -11.00
C HIS A 27 21.83 -16.33 -11.95
N PHE A 28 21.54 -15.32 -12.77
CA PHE A 28 22.46 -14.84 -13.82
C PHE A 28 22.86 -13.37 -13.64
N GLN A 29 22.51 -12.73 -12.53
CA GLN A 29 22.89 -11.35 -12.18
C GLN A 29 22.56 -10.30 -13.25
N SER A 30 21.55 -10.57 -14.09
CA SER A 30 21.18 -9.70 -15.21
C SER A 30 19.78 -9.11 -15.01
N PRO A 31 19.67 -7.86 -14.52
CA PRO A 31 18.40 -7.23 -14.16
C PRO A 31 17.63 -6.64 -15.35
N GLU A 32 18.19 -6.65 -16.56
CA GLU A 32 17.61 -6.01 -17.74
C GLU A 32 16.16 -6.45 -18.02
N THR A 33 15.89 -7.75 -17.88
CA THR A 33 14.56 -8.32 -18.13
C THR A 33 13.54 -7.90 -17.08
N ILE A 34 13.93 -7.83 -15.81
CA ILE A 34 13.02 -7.38 -14.75
C ILE A 34 12.73 -5.88 -14.87
N LEU A 35 13.73 -5.07 -15.22
CA LEU A 35 13.54 -3.63 -15.44
C LEU A 35 12.59 -3.35 -16.62
N LEU A 36 12.75 -4.08 -17.74
CA LEU A 36 11.84 -3.98 -18.87
C LEU A 36 10.43 -4.44 -18.51
N ALA A 37 10.30 -5.57 -17.81
CA ALA A 37 9.00 -6.08 -17.39
C ALA A 37 8.27 -5.12 -16.44
N LEU A 38 8.98 -4.52 -15.48
CA LEU A 38 8.44 -3.49 -14.58
C LEU A 38 7.95 -2.26 -15.34
N LEU A 39 8.72 -1.77 -16.32
CA LEU A 39 8.29 -0.64 -17.14
C LEU A 39 7.00 -0.97 -17.91
N LEU A 40 6.93 -2.16 -18.52
CA LEU A 40 5.76 -2.59 -19.27
C LEU A 40 4.53 -2.74 -18.38
N THR A 41 4.66 -3.33 -17.19
CA THR A 41 3.52 -3.48 -16.27
C THR A 41 3.00 -2.14 -15.79
N ILE A 42 3.87 -1.18 -15.47
CA ILE A 42 3.46 0.20 -15.11
C ILE A 42 2.70 0.85 -16.27
N MET A 43 3.21 0.72 -17.50
CA MET A 43 2.53 1.28 -18.69
C MET A 43 1.17 0.64 -18.94
N ILE A 44 1.03 -0.67 -18.73
CA ILE A 44 -0.25 -1.39 -18.87
C ILE A 44 -1.24 -0.91 -17.81
N MET A 45 -0.82 -0.83 -16.53
CA MET A 45 -1.66 -0.35 -15.44
C MET A 45 -2.16 1.08 -15.68
N TYR A 46 -1.27 1.97 -16.13
CA TYR A 46 -1.63 3.35 -16.47
C TYR A 46 -2.69 3.41 -17.58
N GLN A 47 -2.49 2.67 -18.68
CA GLN A 47 -3.42 2.69 -19.81
C GLN A 47 -4.76 2.03 -19.48
N TRP A 48 -4.74 0.95 -18.70
CA TRP A 48 -5.96 0.27 -18.28
C TRP A 48 -6.80 1.18 -17.37
N TRP A 49 -6.21 1.77 -16.34
CA TRP A 49 -6.97 2.69 -15.47
C TRP A 49 -7.40 3.97 -16.18
N ARG A 50 -6.63 4.47 -17.15
CA ARG A 50 -7.08 5.55 -18.03
C ARG A 50 -8.37 5.18 -18.77
N ASP A 51 -8.46 3.96 -19.30
CA ASP A 51 -9.65 3.52 -20.03
C ASP A 51 -10.85 3.34 -19.09
N VAL A 52 -10.65 2.80 -17.88
CA VAL A 52 -11.71 2.78 -16.84
C VAL A 52 -12.19 4.19 -16.47
N VAL A 53 -11.29 5.18 -16.39
CA VAL A 53 -11.68 6.59 -16.19
C VAL A 53 -12.50 7.11 -17.38
N ARG A 54 -12.17 6.71 -18.61
CA ARG A 54 -12.95 7.12 -19.80
C ARG A 54 -14.34 6.51 -19.83
N GLU A 55 -14.43 5.21 -19.57
CA GLU A 55 -15.68 4.46 -19.50
C GLU A 55 -16.62 5.03 -18.43
N SER A 56 -16.05 5.42 -17.28
CA SER A 56 -16.82 6.02 -16.19
C SER A 56 -17.18 7.48 -16.44
N THR A 57 -16.17 8.36 -16.52
CA THR A 57 -16.37 9.82 -16.50
C THR A 57 -16.86 10.38 -17.84
N PHE A 58 -16.34 9.88 -18.98
CA PHE A 58 -16.65 10.48 -20.29
C PHE A 58 -17.73 9.74 -21.06
N GLN A 59 -17.89 8.43 -20.85
CA GLN A 59 -18.91 7.61 -21.52
C GLN A 59 -20.13 7.32 -20.63
N GLY A 60 -20.04 7.53 -19.32
CA GLY A 60 -21.17 7.36 -18.40
C GLY A 60 -21.61 5.91 -18.18
N LEU A 61 -20.72 4.92 -18.39
CA LEU A 61 -21.06 3.49 -18.33
C LEU A 61 -21.21 2.97 -16.89
N HIS A 62 -20.77 3.74 -15.88
CA HIS A 62 -20.83 3.36 -14.48
C HIS A 62 -22.20 3.67 -13.86
N THR A 63 -23.19 2.84 -14.17
CA THR A 63 -24.50 2.90 -13.50
C THR A 63 -24.39 2.53 -12.02
N MET A 64 -25.43 2.79 -11.22
CA MET A 64 -25.47 2.42 -9.80
C MET A 64 -25.20 0.92 -9.56
N SER A 65 -25.69 0.05 -10.45
CA SER A 65 -25.42 -1.39 -10.37
C SER A 65 -23.94 -1.73 -10.57
N VAL A 66 -23.28 -1.06 -11.51
CA VAL A 66 -21.85 -1.24 -11.79
C VAL A 66 -21.02 -0.71 -10.62
N SER A 67 -21.33 0.50 -10.13
CA SER A 67 -20.65 1.08 -8.97
C SER A 67 -20.79 0.20 -7.72
N PHE A 68 -21.99 -0.36 -7.48
CA PHE A 68 -22.21 -1.31 -6.39
C PHE A 68 -21.34 -2.57 -6.50
N ASN A 69 -21.22 -3.14 -7.71
CA ASN A 69 -20.35 -4.29 -7.93
C ASN A 69 -18.86 -3.94 -7.76
N MET A 70 -18.44 -2.74 -8.18
CA MET A 70 -17.06 -2.28 -7.96
C MET A 70 -16.75 -2.12 -6.46
N ARG A 71 -17.72 -1.67 -5.65
CA ARG A 71 -17.57 -1.61 -4.19
C ARG A 71 -17.33 -3.00 -3.60
N TRP A 72 -18.10 -4.01 -4.00
CA TRP A 72 -17.86 -5.40 -3.59
C TRP A 72 -16.49 -5.90 -4.05
N GLY A 73 -16.09 -5.59 -5.27
CA GLY A 73 -14.75 -5.92 -5.78
C GLY A 73 -13.65 -5.35 -4.89
N MET A 74 -13.76 -4.08 -4.49
CA MET A 74 -12.78 -3.44 -3.61
C MET A 74 -12.77 -4.05 -2.19
N ILE A 75 -13.94 -4.35 -1.63
CA ILE A 75 -14.04 -5.00 -0.31
C ILE A 75 -13.38 -6.37 -0.33
N LEU A 76 -13.64 -7.18 -1.36
CA LEU A 76 -13.04 -8.51 -1.50
C LEU A 76 -11.52 -8.42 -1.72
N PHE A 77 -11.06 -7.45 -2.50
CA PHE A 77 -9.63 -7.18 -2.69
C PHE A 77 -8.94 -6.82 -1.36
N ILE A 78 -9.48 -5.86 -0.61
CA ILE A 78 -8.93 -5.50 0.72
C ILE A 78 -8.97 -6.71 1.66
N THR A 79 -10.04 -7.50 1.61
CA THR A 79 -10.15 -8.72 2.42
C THR A 79 -9.01 -9.70 2.09
N SER A 80 -8.69 -9.92 0.81
CA SER A 80 -7.54 -10.76 0.44
C SER A 80 -6.20 -10.19 0.92
N GLU A 81 -6.02 -8.87 0.88
CA GLU A 81 -4.81 -8.23 1.41
C GLU A 81 -4.70 -8.38 2.94
N ILE A 82 -5.81 -8.33 3.68
CA ILE A 82 -5.82 -8.62 5.12
C ILE A 82 -5.34 -10.05 5.39
N PHE A 83 -5.84 -11.04 4.66
CA PHE A 83 -5.37 -12.43 4.79
C PHE A 83 -3.89 -12.59 4.41
N PHE A 84 -3.43 -11.83 3.42
CA PHE A 84 -2.01 -11.78 3.06
C PHE A 84 -1.15 -11.30 4.24
N PHE A 85 -1.52 -10.20 4.90
CA PHE A 85 -0.80 -9.71 6.09
C PHE A 85 -0.90 -10.66 7.30
N ILE A 86 -2.02 -11.36 7.49
CA ILE A 86 -2.18 -12.36 8.57
C ILE A 86 -1.08 -13.42 8.50
N ALA A 87 -0.65 -13.84 7.31
CA ALA A 87 0.41 -14.83 7.17
C ALA A 87 1.76 -14.32 7.73
N PHE A 88 2.09 -13.04 7.52
CA PHE A 88 3.32 -12.45 8.05
C PHE A 88 3.26 -12.22 9.56
N PHE A 89 2.12 -11.76 10.07
CA PHE A 89 1.91 -11.68 11.52
C PHE A 89 1.99 -13.06 12.17
N TRP A 90 1.46 -14.11 11.53
CA TRP A 90 1.61 -15.47 12.01
C TRP A 90 3.09 -15.87 12.05
N ALA A 91 3.86 -15.65 10.98
CA ALA A 91 5.30 -15.94 10.98
C ALA A 91 6.03 -15.24 12.14
N PHE A 92 5.74 -13.96 12.37
CA PHE A 92 6.28 -13.19 13.50
C PHE A 92 5.88 -13.81 14.85
N PHE A 93 4.58 -14.02 15.12
CA PHE A 93 4.10 -14.56 16.39
C PHE A 93 4.59 -15.98 16.66
N HIS A 94 4.67 -16.82 15.63
CA HIS A 94 5.22 -18.17 15.76
C HIS A 94 6.68 -18.13 16.21
N SER A 95 7.49 -17.25 15.62
CA SER A 95 8.92 -17.14 15.95
C SER A 95 9.19 -16.46 17.30
N SER A 96 8.36 -15.49 17.69
CA SER A 96 8.55 -14.69 18.90
C SER A 96 7.98 -15.35 20.16
N LEU A 97 6.81 -16.01 20.07
CA LEU A 97 6.19 -16.70 21.21
C LEU A 97 6.89 -18.00 21.58
N THR A 98 7.48 -18.69 20.59
CA THR A 98 8.23 -19.93 20.77
C THR A 98 9.62 -19.80 20.14
N SER A 99 10.46 -18.95 20.74
CA SER A 99 11.83 -18.75 20.27
C SER A 99 12.65 -20.03 20.35
N SER A 100 13.36 -20.36 19.28
CA SER A 100 14.15 -21.59 19.20
C SER A 100 15.40 -21.51 20.08
N ALA A 101 15.98 -22.67 20.40
CA ALA A 101 17.22 -22.75 21.17
C ALA A 101 18.39 -22.04 20.46
N GLU A 102 18.39 -22.01 19.12
CA GLU A 102 19.38 -21.31 18.30
C GLU A 102 19.34 -19.78 18.50
N LEU A 103 18.18 -19.23 18.84
CA LEU A 103 17.98 -17.80 19.13
C LEU A 103 18.28 -17.46 20.61
N GLY A 104 18.55 -18.48 21.44
CA GLY A 104 18.82 -18.32 22.87
C GLY A 104 17.59 -18.37 23.77
N LEU A 105 16.44 -18.89 23.28
CA LEU A 105 15.16 -18.96 24.01
C LEU A 105 14.65 -17.59 24.52
N ILE A 106 15.08 -16.51 23.86
CA ILE A 106 14.68 -15.13 24.15
C ILE A 106 14.21 -14.44 22.88
N TRP A 107 13.38 -13.41 23.05
CA TRP A 107 12.95 -12.52 21.98
C TRP A 107 13.06 -11.07 22.47
N PRO A 108 13.68 -10.14 21.72
CA PRO A 108 14.45 -10.35 20.48
C PRO A 108 15.64 -11.31 20.65
N PRO A 109 16.14 -11.94 19.56
CA PRO A 109 17.32 -12.79 19.61
C PRO A 109 18.55 -12.04 20.12
N LYS A 110 19.46 -12.75 20.80
CA LYS A 110 20.69 -12.16 21.35
C LYS A 110 21.52 -11.49 20.25
N GLY A 111 21.86 -10.22 20.44
CA GLY A 111 22.66 -9.43 19.49
C GLY A 111 21.84 -8.55 18.54
N ILE A 112 20.51 -8.68 18.55
CA ILE A 112 19.61 -7.75 17.87
C ILE A 112 19.27 -6.58 18.81
N GLU A 113 19.55 -5.37 18.37
CA GLU A 113 19.11 -4.14 19.03
C GLU A 113 17.83 -3.63 18.35
N ALA A 114 16.68 -3.93 18.95
CA ALA A 114 15.39 -3.50 18.44
C ALA A 114 15.17 -1.98 18.59
N PHE A 115 14.48 -1.37 17.63
CA PHE A 115 14.17 0.06 17.64
C PHE A 115 13.45 0.51 18.91
N ASN A 116 13.59 1.80 19.24
CA ASN A 116 12.77 2.42 20.27
C ASN A 116 11.38 2.76 19.70
N PRO A 117 10.28 2.15 20.20
CA PRO A 117 8.96 2.44 19.66
C PRO A 117 8.53 3.90 19.88
N MET A 118 9.12 4.60 20.85
CA MET A 118 8.76 5.99 21.17
C MET A 118 9.38 7.04 20.24
N GLU A 119 10.25 6.64 19.32
CA GLU A 119 10.94 7.56 18.41
C GLU A 119 10.20 7.63 17.06
N ILE A 120 10.90 7.32 15.95
CA ILE A 120 10.33 7.36 14.59
C ILE A 120 9.07 6.48 14.47
N PRO A 121 8.97 5.28 15.06
CA PRO A 121 7.76 4.46 14.94
C PRO A 121 6.50 5.14 15.50
N LEU A 122 6.61 5.84 16.64
CA LEU A 122 5.51 6.61 17.20
C LEU A 122 5.15 7.82 16.31
N LEU A 123 6.16 8.52 15.78
CA LEU A 123 5.95 9.64 14.84
C LEU A 123 5.20 9.17 13.58
N ASN A 124 5.63 8.06 12.98
CA ASN A 124 4.97 7.45 11.83
C ASN A 124 3.53 7.05 12.12
N THR A 125 3.26 6.57 13.34
CA THR A 125 1.89 6.27 13.80
C THR A 125 1.02 7.53 13.85
N LEU A 126 1.54 8.63 14.40
CA LEU A 126 0.82 9.90 14.45
C LEU A 126 0.58 10.49 13.05
N ILE A 127 1.55 10.35 12.14
CA ILE A 127 1.43 10.79 10.75
C ILE A 127 0.29 10.06 10.04
N LEU A 128 0.25 8.72 10.11
CA LEU A 128 -0.80 7.94 9.45
C LEU A 128 -2.18 8.22 10.05
N LEU A 129 -2.31 8.25 11.38
CA LEU A 129 -3.58 8.61 12.03
C LEU A 129 -4.06 10.02 11.63
N SER A 130 -3.15 10.99 11.55
CA SER A 130 -3.47 12.35 11.08
C SER A 130 -3.91 12.36 9.63
N SER A 131 -3.29 11.53 8.78
CA SER A 131 -3.66 11.38 7.38
C SER A 131 -5.05 10.76 7.21
N GLY A 132 -5.44 9.84 8.10
CA GLY A 132 -6.80 9.28 8.20
C GLY A 132 -7.86 10.34 8.52
N LEU A 133 -7.53 11.32 9.35
CA LEU A 133 -8.40 12.46 9.63
C LEU A 133 -8.53 13.38 8.40
N SER A 134 -7.41 13.72 7.74
CA SER A 134 -7.42 14.62 6.59
C SER A 134 -8.12 14.03 5.36
N ILE A 135 -8.04 12.71 5.13
CA ILE A 135 -8.77 12.06 4.04
C ILE A 135 -10.27 11.99 4.32
N THR A 136 -10.66 11.79 5.58
CA THR A 136 -12.07 11.84 6.00
C THR A 136 -12.63 13.25 5.80
N TRP A 137 -11.87 14.28 6.17
CA TRP A 137 -12.22 15.67 5.88
C TRP A 137 -12.37 15.94 4.37
N ALA A 138 -11.45 15.42 3.56
CA ALA A 138 -11.53 15.54 2.11
C ALA A 138 -12.78 14.86 1.54
N HIS A 139 -13.16 13.70 2.08
CA HIS A 139 -14.36 12.98 1.67
C HIS A 139 -15.65 13.78 1.95
N HIS A 140 -15.80 14.28 3.19
CA HIS A 140 -16.96 15.09 3.55
C HIS A 140 -17.04 16.36 2.72
N SER A 141 -15.91 17.02 2.48
CA SER A 141 -15.83 18.19 1.60
C SER A 141 -16.31 17.88 0.17
N LEU A 142 -15.95 16.72 -0.37
CA LEU A 142 -16.38 16.29 -1.70
C LEU A 142 -17.90 16.05 -1.77
N MET A 143 -18.48 15.43 -0.73
CA MET A 143 -19.93 15.22 -0.61
C MET A 143 -20.72 16.53 -0.43
N GLU A 144 -20.12 17.54 0.20
CA GLU A 144 -20.67 18.89 0.35
C GLU A 144 -20.43 19.78 -0.88
N ASN A 145 -19.85 19.23 -1.95
CA ASN A 145 -19.50 19.95 -3.18
C ASN A 145 -18.50 21.11 -2.97
N ASN A 146 -17.67 21.03 -1.93
CA ASN A 146 -16.60 21.99 -1.65
C ASN A 146 -15.25 21.46 -2.16
N ALA A 147 -14.99 21.67 -3.45
CA ALA A 147 -13.78 21.18 -4.11
C ALA A 147 -12.49 21.74 -3.49
N ASN A 148 -12.49 23.01 -3.05
CA ASN A 148 -11.30 23.64 -2.49
C ASN A 148 -10.87 22.98 -1.18
N SER A 149 -11.80 22.73 -0.26
CA SER A 149 -11.47 22.03 0.99
C SER A 149 -11.16 20.55 0.74
N ALA A 150 -11.81 19.91 -0.23
CA ALA A 150 -11.47 18.54 -0.63
C ALA A 150 -10.02 18.42 -1.14
N LEU A 151 -9.58 19.36 -1.98
CA LEU A 151 -8.19 19.44 -2.46
C LEU A 151 -7.19 19.68 -1.32
N GLN A 152 -7.53 20.55 -0.37
CA GLN A 152 -6.68 20.80 0.81
C GLN A 152 -6.52 19.55 1.68
N GLY A 153 -7.63 18.91 2.08
CA GLY A 153 -7.56 17.69 2.91
C GLY A 153 -6.82 16.55 2.20
N LEU A 154 -7.06 16.36 0.91
CA LEU A 154 -6.42 15.30 0.14
C LEU A 154 -4.92 15.57 -0.07
N SER A 155 -4.52 16.81 -0.36
CA SER A 155 -3.10 17.17 -0.49
C SER A 155 -2.33 16.98 0.82
N ILE A 156 -2.92 17.34 1.97
CA ILE A 156 -2.34 17.07 3.29
C ILE A 156 -2.14 15.56 3.49
N THR A 157 -3.16 14.76 3.17
CA THR A 157 -3.08 13.28 3.27
C THR A 157 -1.90 12.73 2.47
N ILE A 158 -1.75 13.16 1.21
CA ILE A 158 -0.66 12.71 0.34
C ILE A 158 0.71 13.13 0.88
N ILE A 159 0.84 14.38 1.36
CA ILE A 159 2.09 14.87 1.95
C ILE A 159 2.47 14.03 3.17
N LEU A 160 1.51 13.71 4.05
CA LEU A 160 1.74 12.86 5.21
C LEU A 160 2.15 11.43 4.82
N GLY A 161 1.51 10.83 3.81
CA GLY A 161 1.90 9.52 3.29
C GLY A 161 3.31 9.47 2.69
N VAL A 162 3.68 10.53 1.96
CA VAL A 162 5.04 10.69 1.43
C VAL A 162 6.05 10.88 2.57
N LEU A 163 5.71 11.68 3.59
CA LEU A 163 6.55 11.88 4.77
C LEU A 163 6.78 10.57 5.54
N PHE A 164 5.73 9.78 5.76
CA PHE A 164 5.85 8.44 6.34
C PHE A 164 6.84 7.58 5.54
N THR A 165 6.73 7.58 4.21
CA THR A 165 7.60 6.77 3.35
C THR A 165 9.07 7.18 3.48
N PHE A 166 9.35 8.49 3.57
CA PHE A 166 10.71 9.00 3.79
C PHE A 166 11.25 8.62 5.17
N LEU A 167 10.43 8.74 6.22
CA LEU A 167 10.83 8.35 7.58
C LEU A 167 11.08 6.85 7.69
N GLN A 168 10.25 6.02 7.05
CA GLN A 168 10.46 4.57 7.00
C GLN A 168 11.75 4.21 6.25
N ALA A 169 12.05 4.90 5.14
CA ALA A 169 13.30 4.70 4.42
C ALA A 169 14.51 5.12 5.27
N PHE A 170 14.42 6.22 6.02
CA PHE A 170 15.46 6.65 6.95
C PHE A 170 15.66 5.62 8.07
N GLU A 171 14.59 5.11 8.66
CA GLU A 171 14.64 4.04 9.66
C GLU A 171 15.36 2.79 9.14
N TYR A 172 15.11 2.40 7.89
CA TYR A 172 15.80 1.27 7.26
C TYR A 172 17.30 1.51 7.03
N LEU A 173 17.71 2.74 6.74
CA LEU A 173 19.12 3.09 6.55
C LEU A 173 19.90 3.09 7.87
N GLU A 174 19.24 3.48 8.97
CA GLU A 174 19.84 3.54 10.31
C GLU A 174 19.62 2.26 11.14
N ALA A 175 19.00 1.22 10.57
CA ALA A 175 18.72 -0.02 11.28
C ALA A 175 20.02 -0.73 11.72
N PRO A 176 20.16 -1.11 13.00
CA PRO A 176 21.35 -1.84 13.48
C PRO A 176 21.32 -3.35 13.13
N PHE A 177 20.30 -3.80 12.39
CA PHE A 177 20.12 -5.17 11.92
C PHE A 177 19.64 -5.16 10.46
N ALA A 178 19.99 -6.19 9.70
CA ALA A 178 19.63 -6.40 8.30
C ALA A 178 18.56 -7.49 8.12
N ILE A 179 18.01 -7.61 6.91
CA ILE A 179 17.06 -8.69 6.56
C ILE A 179 17.64 -10.11 6.72
N SER A 180 18.97 -10.23 6.64
CA SER A 180 19.71 -11.48 6.87
C SER A 180 19.93 -11.81 8.35
N ASP A 181 19.64 -10.89 9.26
CA ASP A 181 19.98 -11.04 10.68
C ASP A 181 18.85 -11.73 11.43
N SER A 182 18.94 -13.06 11.43
CA SER A 182 18.00 -13.99 12.09
C SER A 182 16.55 -13.92 11.57
N ILE A 183 15.67 -14.70 12.19
CA ILE A 183 14.23 -14.62 11.92
C ILE A 183 13.65 -13.25 12.30
N TYR A 184 14.26 -12.52 13.24
CA TYR A 184 13.83 -11.17 13.61
C TYR A 184 13.94 -10.20 12.43
N GLY A 185 15.13 -10.08 11.81
CA GLY A 185 15.34 -9.19 10.67
C GLY A 185 14.44 -9.56 9.49
N SER A 186 14.35 -10.85 9.16
CA SER A 186 13.49 -11.31 8.05
C SER A 186 12.00 -10.98 8.28
N THR A 187 11.44 -11.26 9.46
CA THR A 187 10.03 -10.96 9.76
C THR A 187 9.77 -9.46 9.87
N PHE A 188 10.71 -8.69 10.43
CA PHE A 188 10.64 -7.23 10.50
C PHE A 188 10.59 -6.60 9.10
N PHE A 189 11.62 -6.83 8.27
CA PHE A 189 11.74 -6.17 6.96
C PHE A 189 10.71 -6.67 5.95
N MET A 190 10.33 -7.95 5.98
CA MET A 190 9.28 -8.44 5.09
C MET A 190 7.92 -7.82 5.42
N THR A 191 7.53 -7.78 6.70
CA THR A 191 6.19 -7.29 7.08
C THR A 191 6.10 -5.77 6.94
N THR A 192 7.08 -5.03 7.48
CA THR A 192 7.11 -3.57 7.37
C THR A 192 7.38 -3.10 5.93
N GLY A 193 8.18 -3.85 5.15
CA GLY A 193 8.49 -3.50 3.76
C GLY A 193 7.31 -3.70 2.83
N LEU A 194 6.54 -4.78 3.02
CA LEU A 194 5.28 -4.97 2.30
C LEU A 194 4.27 -3.89 2.66
N HIS A 195 4.14 -3.52 3.93
CA HIS A 195 3.30 -2.39 4.33
C HIS A 195 3.76 -1.09 3.67
N GLY A 196 5.06 -0.79 3.67
CA GLY A 196 5.63 0.38 2.98
C GLY A 196 5.30 0.41 1.48
N LEU A 197 5.34 -0.74 0.80
CA LEU A 197 4.88 -0.86 -0.59
C LEU A 197 3.40 -0.51 -0.73
N HIS A 198 2.55 -0.96 0.20
CA HIS A 198 1.13 -0.61 0.21
C HIS A 198 0.89 0.87 0.46
N VAL A 199 1.69 1.53 1.32
CA VAL A 199 1.64 2.99 1.53
C VAL A 199 1.97 3.74 0.23
N ILE A 200 2.99 3.29 -0.51
CA ILE A 200 3.36 3.87 -1.80
C ILE A 200 2.22 3.71 -2.81
N VAL A 201 1.66 2.51 -2.96
CA VAL A 201 0.50 2.25 -3.83
C VAL A 201 -0.69 3.13 -3.43
N GLY A 202 -1.01 3.20 -2.14
CA GLY A 202 -2.09 4.05 -1.62
C GLY A 202 -1.87 5.52 -1.93
N SER A 203 -0.64 6.01 -1.75
CA SER A 203 -0.27 7.41 -2.02
C SER A 203 -0.40 7.74 -3.50
N THR A 204 0.02 6.83 -4.39
CA THR A 204 -0.18 7.00 -5.85
C THR A 204 -1.65 7.01 -6.23
N PHE A 205 -2.48 6.16 -5.59
CA PHE A 205 -3.91 6.12 -5.84
C PHE A 205 -4.60 7.42 -5.39
N LEU A 206 -4.24 7.93 -4.21
CA LEU A 206 -4.71 9.24 -3.73
C LEU A 206 -4.25 10.38 -4.64
N MET A 207 -3.03 10.34 -5.16
CA MET A 207 -2.53 11.32 -6.12
C MET A 207 -3.36 11.32 -7.42
N VAL A 208 -3.73 10.14 -7.93
CA VAL A 208 -4.66 10.03 -9.07
C VAL A 208 -6.02 10.65 -8.73
N CYS A 209 -6.55 10.41 -7.53
CA CYS A 209 -7.79 11.05 -7.08
C CYS A 209 -7.67 12.57 -7.00
N LEU A 210 -6.53 13.11 -6.52
CA LEU A 210 -6.27 14.54 -6.47
C LEU A 210 -6.34 15.16 -7.87
N TYR A 211 -5.63 14.58 -8.85
CA TYR A 211 -5.71 15.03 -10.24
C TYR A 211 -7.13 14.97 -10.79
N ARG A 212 -7.88 13.91 -10.49
CA ARG A 212 -9.27 13.78 -10.94
C ARG A 212 -10.21 14.81 -10.32
N ILE A 213 -9.98 15.23 -9.07
CA ILE A 213 -10.74 16.34 -8.45
C ILE A 213 -10.38 17.66 -9.14
N ILE A 214 -9.10 17.93 -9.42
CA ILE A 214 -8.66 19.15 -10.13
C ILE A 214 -9.32 19.27 -11.51
N TYR A 215 -9.46 18.16 -12.24
CA TYR A 215 -10.12 18.11 -13.55
C TYR A 215 -11.65 17.94 -13.48
N ASN A 216 -12.26 18.08 -12.29
CA ASN A 216 -13.72 17.95 -12.09
C ASN A 216 -14.32 16.62 -12.58
N HIS A 217 -13.57 15.51 -12.46
CA HIS A 217 -14.05 14.17 -12.85
C HIS A 217 -14.95 13.50 -11.81
N MET A 218 -15.10 14.11 -10.63
CA MET A 218 -15.86 13.56 -9.50
C MET A 218 -17.05 14.47 -9.17
N SER A 219 -18.17 13.89 -8.77
CA SER A 219 -19.34 14.63 -8.30
C SER A 219 -19.68 14.23 -6.85
N PRO A 220 -20.49 15.03 -6.13
CA PRO A 220 -20.91 14.72 -4.76
C PRO A 220 -21.66 13.39 -4.60
N ILE A 221 -22.15 12.81 -5.70
CA ILE A 221 -22.97 11.60 -5.70
C ILE A 221 -22.21 10.41 -6.35
N HIS A 222 -21.22 10.69 -7.20
CA HIS A 222 -20.49 9.66 -7.94
C HIS A 222 -18.98 9.92 -7.91
N HIS A 223 -18.32 9.28 -6.94
CA HIS A 223 -16.88 9.40 -6.68
C HIS A 223 -16.26 8.09 -6.17
N PHE A 224 -16.71 6.94 -6.69
CA PHE A 224 -16.24 5.61 -6.25
C PHE A 224 -14.71 5.46 -6.23
N GLY A 225 -13.99 6.03 -7.20
CA GLY A 225 -12.52 5.97 -7.21
C GLY A 225 -11.89 6.61 -5.96
N PHE A 226 -12.50 7.69 -5.43
CA PHE A 226 -12.10 8.29 -4.17
C PHE A 226 -12.47 7.40 -2.98
N GLU A 227 -13.69 6.85 -2.94
CA GLU A 227 -14.12 5.92 -1.87
C GLU A 227 -13.18 4.72 -1.79
N ALA A 228 -12.84 4.10 -2.92
CA ALA A 228 -11.92 2.96 -2.98
C ALA A 228 -10.52 3.34 -2.49
N ALA A 229 -9.98 4.48 -2.91
CA ALA A 229 -8.69 4.95 -2.42
C ALA A 229 -8.71 5.25 -0.91
N ALA A 230 -9.80 5.80 -0.39
CA ALA A 230 -9.98 6.06 1.04
C ALA A 230 -10.09 4.77 1.86
N TRP A 231 -10.83 3.77 1.38
CA TRP A 231 -10.90 2.45 2.03
C TRP A 231 -9.53 1.77 2.06
N TYR A 232 -8.78 1.85 0.95
CA TYR A 232 -7.43 1.30 0.89
C TYR A 232 -6.48 2.05 1.84
N TRP A 233 -6.60 3.37 1.93
CA TRP A 233 -5.78 4.18 2.84
C TRP A 233 -6.03 3.83 4.30
N HIS A 234 -7.29 3.71 4.72
CA HIS A 234 -7.62 3.26 6.08
C HIS A 234 -7.19 1.80 6.36
N PHE A 235 -7.22 0.92 5.35
CA PHE A 235 -6.62 -0.41 5.47
C PHE A 235 -5.13 -0.32 5.81
N VAL A 236 -4.38 0.54 5.09
CA VAL A 236 -2.95 0.78 5.35
C VAL A 236 -2.72 1.33 6.77
N ASP A 237 -3.56 2.27 7.24
CA ASP A 237 -3.49 2.79 8.61
C ASP A 237 -3.66 1.68 9.65
N VAL A 238 -4.68 0.83 9.48
CA VAL A 238 -4.97 -0.25 10.42
C VAL A 238 -3.84 -1.28 10.46
N VAL A 239 -3.31 -1.70 9.31
CA VAL A 239 -2.17 -2.63 9.26
C VAL A 239 -0.95 -2.04 9.96
N TRP A 240 -0.70 -0.74 9.83
CA TRP A 240 0.38 -0.07 10.55
C TRP A 240 0.19 -0.13 12.07
N LEU A 241 -1.03 0.10 12.57
CA LEU A 241 -1.29 0.02 14.01
C LEU A 241 -1.00 -1.39 14.55
N PHE A 242 -1.36 -2.44 13.79
CA PHE A 242 -0.99 -3.81 14.16
C PHE A 242 0.53 -4.02 14.14
N LEU A 243 1.23 -3.52 13.11
CA LEU A 243 2.69 -3.57 13.02
C LEU A 243 3.36 -2.88 14.22
N TYR A 244 2.94 -1.66 14.53
CA TYR A 244 3.45 -0.87 15.65
C TYR A 244 3.26 -1.60 16.99
N LEU A 245 2.04 -2.07 17.27
CA LEU A 245 1.74 -2.74 18.54
C LEU A 245 2.43 -4.10 18.67
N SER A 246 2.52 -4.87 17.59
CA SER A 246 3.08 -6.23 17.64
C SER A 246 4.61 -6.23 17.53
N ILE A 247 5.17 -5.67 16.45
CA ILE A 247 6.59 -5.79 16.14
C ILE A 247 7.41 -4.76 16.93
N TYR A 248 7.00 -3.49 16.91
CA TYR A 248 7.78 -2.41 17.53
C TYR A 248 7.61 -2.34 19.05
N TRP A 249 6.39 -2.56 19.55
CA TRP A 249 6.07 -2.40 20.97
C TRP A 249 6.19 -3.71 21.76
N TRP A 250 5.43 -4.73 21.38
CA TRP A 250 5.41 -6.01 22.10
C TRP A 250 6.64 -6.88 21.80
N GLY A 251 7.11 -6.86 20.54
CA GLY A 251 8.22 -7.68 20.06
C GLY A 251 9.61 -7.15 20.41
N LYS A 252 9.70 -6.15 21.27
CA LYS A 252 10.95 -5.56 21.78
C LYS A 252 11.37 -6.18 23.10
#